data_AF-A0AAV4X7H8-F1
#
_entry.id   AF-A0AAV4X7H8-F1
#
_cell.length_a   1.000
_cell.length_b   1.000
_cell.length_c   1.000
_cell.angle_alpha   90.00
_cell.angle_beta   90.00
_cell.angle_gamma   90.00
#
_symmetry.space_group_name_H-M   'P 1'
#
loop_
_entity.id
_entity.type
_entity.pdbx_description
1 polymer ?
#
loop_
_entity_poly.entity_id
_entity_poly.type
_entity_poly.pdbx_seq_one_letter_code
_entity_poly.pdbx_strand_id
1 'polypeptide(L)'
;MEVLCNPNLPKPVTVFSTEAFFIPISYEWFQKFRKDDPLEYSASLLDMPDLPNWMFSHPTNSSNAFLYGSAEEAGNVKIEIIALNRNTYDTATTILELIVNLEKEFFNMKLR
;
A
#
# COMPACT_ATOMS: atom_id res chain seq x y z
N MET A 1 13.11 23.50 -11.46
CA MET A 1 13.02 22.27 -10.64
C MET A 1 12.02 21.38 -11.34
N GLU A 2 12.50 20.43 -12.14
CA GLU A 2 11.62 19.43 -12.74
C GLU A 2 11.16 18.52 -11.61
N VAL A 3 9.85 18.46 -11.38
CA VAL A 3 9.25 17.41 -10.57
C VAL A 3 9.48 16.14 -11.38
N LEU A 4 10.51 15.37 -11.04
CA LEU A 4 10.72 14.05 -11.63
C LEU A 4 9.52 13.20 -11.25
N CYS A 5 8.51 13.13 -12.12
CA CYS A 5 7.38 12.24 -11.94
C CYS A 5 7.94 10.82 -11.85
N ASN A 6 7.85 10.19 -10.67
CA ASN A 6 8.26 8.80 -10.52
C ASN A 6 7.27 7.91 -11.29
N PRO A 7 7.68 7.25 -12.38
CA PRO A 7 6.77 6.41 -13.16
C PRO A 7 6.34 5.15 -12.40
N ASN A 8 7.07 4.78 -11.35
CA ASN A 8 6.88 3.57 -10.57
C ASN A 8 6.04 3.81 -9.31
N LEU A 9 5.34 4.94 -9.20
CA LEU A 9 4.44 5.16 -8.07
C LEU A 9 3.39 4.04 -7.97
N PRO A 10 2.99 3.67 -6.75
CA PRO A 10 1.88 2.75 -6.57
C PRO A 10 0.64 3.32 -7.27
N LYS A 11 0.00 2.49 -8.08
CA LYS A 11 -1.27 2.84 -8.73
C LYS A 11 -2.39 2.69 -7.70
N PRO A 12 -3.51 3.45 -7.84
CA PRO A 12 -4.68 3.23 -7.00
C PRO A 12 -5.16 1.78 -7.07
N VAL A 13 -5.51 1.20 -5.91
CA VAL A 13 -5.94 -0.19 -5.78
C VAL A 13 -7.40 -0.24 -5.35
N THR A 14 -8.23 -0.95 -6.11
CA THR A 14 -9.60 -1.25 -5.68
C THR A 14 -9.62 -2.50 -4.81
N VAL A 15 -10.21 -2.39 -3.62
CA VAL A 15 -10.44 -3.51 -2.69
C VAL A 15 -11.92 -3.61 -2.39
N PHE A 16 -12.37 -4.81 -1.99
CA PHE A 16 -13.77 -5.08 -1.66
C PHE A 16 -13.89 -5.43 -0.19
N SER A 17 -14.95 -4.97 0.48
CA SER A 17 -15.16 -5.31 1.91
C SER A 17 -15.48 -6.78 2.14
N THR A 18 -15.93 -7.48 1.09
CA THR A 18 -16.25 -8.92 1.13
C THR A 18 -15.04 -9.83 0.87
N GLU A 19 -13.87 -9.27 0.54
CA GLU A 19 -12.70 -10.06 0.14
C GLU A 19 -11.45 -9.61 0.90
N ALA A 20 -10.63 -10.59 1.30
CA ALA A 20 -9.29 -10.28 1.79
C ALA A 20 -8.41 -9.75 0.65
N PHE A 21 -7.63 -8.70 0.91
CA PHE A 21 -6.64 -8.17 -0.02
C PHE A 21 -5.22 -8.44 0.46
N PHE A 22 -4.29 -8.42 -0.50
CA PHE A 22 -2.85 -8.53 -0.27
C PHE A 22 -2.13 -7.61 -1.27
N ILE A 23 -1.35 -6.66 -0.77
CA ILE A 23 -0.66 -5.65 -1.56
C ILE A 23 0.83 -5.68 -1.19
N PRO A 24 1.70 -6.23 -2.05
CA PRO A 24 3.13 -6.20 -1.81
C PRO A 24 3.67 -4.77 -1.99
N ILE A 25 4.55 -4.37 -1.08
CA ILE A 25 5.28 -3.11 -1.13
C ILE A 25 6.56 -3.33 -1.93
N SER A 26 6.79 -2.49 -2.94
CA SER A 26 7.99 -2.56 -3.79
C SER A 26 8.94 -1.40 -3.52
N TYR A 27 10.25 -1.68 -3.49
CA TYR A 27 11.29 -0.65 -3.40
C TYR A 27 11.22 0.32 -4.60
N GLU A 28 10.69 -0.11 -5.74
CA GLU A 28 10.61 0.70 -6.97
C GLU A 28 9.69 1.91 -6.81
N TRP A 29 8.80 1.90 -5.82
CA TRP A 29 7.97 3.05 -5.46
C TRP A 29 8.81 4.23 -4.95
N PHE A 30 10.08 3.99 -4.61
CA PHE A 30 11.00 4.95 -4.03
C PHE A 30 12.26 5.09 -4.91
N GLN A 31 12.34 6.16 -5.70
CA GLN A 31 13.48 6.39 -6.62
C GLN A 31 14.86 6.46 -5.95
N LYS A 32 14.89 6.74 -4.64
CA LYS A 32 16.12 6.90 -3.87
C LYS A 32 16.84 5.58 -3.62
N PHE A 33 16.12 4.46 -3.65
CA PHE A 33 16.63 3.17 -3.19
C PHE A 33 16.85 2.18 -4.34
N ARG A 34 17.66 1.16 -4.05
CA ARG A 34 18.02 0.07 -4.96
C ARG A 34 17.46 -1.25 -4.42
N LYS A 35 17.38 -2.24 -5.31
CA LYS A 35 16.80 -3.56 -5.03
C LYS A 35 17.42 -4.25 -3.80
N ASP A 36 18.72 -4.09 -3.61
CA ASP A 36 19.48 -4.78 -2.54
C ASP A 36 19.69 -3.90 -1.30
N ASP A 37 19.07 -2.71 -1.25
CA ASP A 37 19.13 -1.88 -0.05
C ASP A 37 18.35 -2.56 1.10
N PRO A 38 18.87 -2.55 2.33
CA PRO A 38 18.18 -3.14 3.48
C PRO A 38 17.08 -2.18 3.95
N LEU A 39 15.96 -2.21 3.25
CA LEU A 39 14.81 -1.34 3.52
C LEU A 39 13.91 -1.92 4.59
N GLU A 40 13.51 -1.06 5.51
CA GLU A 40 12.42 -1.26 6.45
C GLU A 40 11.23 -0.40 6.02
N TYR A 41 10.03 -0.98 6.03
CA TYR A 41 8.83 -0.27 5.60
C TYR A 41 7.87 -0.09 6.77
N SER A 42 7.36 1.12 6.93
CA SER A 42 6.24 1.42 7.82
C SER A 42 5.08 1.97 7.01
N ALA A 43 3.86 1.66 7.44
CA ALA A 43 2.64 2.14 6.80
C ALA A 43 1.67 2.67 7.85
N SER A 44 0.98 3.75 7.50
CA SER A 44 -0.04 4.38 8.34
C SER A 44 -1.08 5.08 7.46
N LEU A 45 -2.20 5.46 8.04
CA LEU A 45 -3.11 6.41 7.38
C LEU A 45 -2.37 7.73 7.11
N LEU A 46 -2.68 8.36 5.98
CA LEU A 46 -2.14 9.68 5.67
C LEU A 46 -2.49 10.66 6.81
N ASP A 47 -1.48 11.38 7.31
CA ASP A 47 -1.57 12.33 8.43
C ASP A 47 -1.97 11.73 9.79
N MET A 48 -1.95 10.41 9.93
CA MET A 48 -2.26 9.69 11.18
C MET A 48 -1.19 8.63 11.48
N PRO A 49 -0.92 8.32 12.76
CA PRO A 49 0.10 7.36 13.13
C PRO A 49 -0.30 5.89 12.91
N ASP A 50 -1.60 5.61 12.81
CA ASP A 50 -2.14 4.25 12.84
C ASP A 50 -2.68 3.80 11.47
N LEU A 51 -2.70 2.49 11.24
CA LEU A 51 -3.45 1.88 10.13
C LEU A 51 -4.94 1.77 10.46
N PRO A 52 -5.83 1.65 9.46
CA PRO A 52 -7.21 1.23 9.71
C PRO A 52 -7.25 -0.09 10.50
N ASN A 53 -8.22 -0.24 11.41
CA ASN A 53 -8.40 -1.44 12.25
C ASN A 53 -8.48 -2.76 11.44
N TRP A 54 -8.92 -2.68 10.20
CA TRP A 54 -9.08 -3.81 9.29
C TRP A 54 -7.85 -4.09 8.40
N MET A 55 -6.79 -3.29 8.51
CA MET A 55 -5.56 -3.43 7.74
C MET A 55 -4.37 -3.70 8.66
N PHE A 56 -3.52 -4.64 8.24
CA PHE A 56 -2.31 -5.01 8.92
C PHE A 56 -1.12 -4.92 7.96
N SER A 57 0.03 -4.56 8.50
CA SER A 57 1.32 -4.62 7.81
C SER A 57 2.16 -5.75 8.37
N HIS A 58 2.84 -6.50 7.51
CA HIS A 58 3.75 -7.54 7.97
C HIS A 58 5.12 -6.94 8.36
N PRO A 59 5.59 -7.10 9.61
CA PRO A 59 6.83 -6.47 10.07
C PRO A 59 8.11 -7.05 9.45
N THR A 60 8.79 -6.23 8.64
CA THR A 60 10.11 -5.60 8.90
C THR A 60 11.33 -6.46 9.29
N ASN A 61 11.58 -7.59 8.63
CA ASN A 61 12.94 -8.17 8.58
C ASN A 61 13.34 -8.75 7.21
N SER A 62 12.52 -8.49 6.19
CA SER A 62 12.75 -8.96 4.83
C SER A 62 12.53 -7.79 3.88
N SER A 63 13.22 -7.79 2.75
CA SER A 63 12.99 -6.85 1.64
C SER A 63 11.54 -6.84 1.13
N ASN A 64 10.74 -7.83 1.55
CA ASN A 64 9.37 -8.04 1.11
C ASN A 64 8.40 -7.67 2.25
N ALA A 65 7.91 -6.43 2.22
CA ALA A 65 6.77 -6.02 3.03
C ALA A 65 5.47 -6.09 2.23
N PHE A 66 4.34 -6.23 2.92
CA PHE A 66 3.01 -6.23 2.29
C PHE A 66 1.95 -5.73 3.27
N LEU A 67 0.90 -5.14 2.71
CA LEU A 67 -0.33 -4.76 3.41
C LEU A 67 -1.41 -5.81 3.13
N TYR A 68 -2.16 -6.20 4.14
CA TYR A 68 -3.24 -7.17 4.00
C TYR A 68 -4.36 -6.88 4.98
N GLY A 69 -5.54 -7.40 4.69
CA GLY A 69 -6.72 -7.13 5.50
C GLY A 69 -8.01 -7.44 4.76
N SER A 70 -9.13 -7.05 5.34
CA SER A 70 -10.46 -7.14 4.74
C SER A 70 -11.21 -5.87 5.09
N ALA A 71 -11.45 -5.00 4.13
CA ALA A 71 -12.00 -3.68 4.44
C ALA A 71 -13.39 -3.78 5.07
N GLU A 72 -13.71 -2.92 6.05
CA GLU A 72 -15.02 -2.92 6.71
C GLU A 72 -15.97 -1.86 6.14
N GLU A 73 -15.43 -0.76 5.63
CA GLU A 73 -16.18 0.42 5.22
C GLU A 73 -15.77 0.90 3.83
N ALA A 74 -16.75 1.26 3.00
CA ALA A 74 -16.47 1.83 1.68
C ALA A 74 -15.97 3.27 1.77
N GLY A 75 -15.12 3.64 0.82
CA GLY A 75 -14.52 4.96 0.75
C GLY A 75 -13.12 4.95 0.16
N ASN A 76 -12.52 6.14 0.10
CA ASN A 76 -11.14 6.31 -0.36
C ASN A 76 -10.23 6.41 0.86
N VAL A 77 -9.22 5.54 0.91
CA VAL A 77 -8.26 5.47 2.01
C VAL A 77 -6.88 5.73 1.43
N LYS A 78 -6.15 6.68 2.02
CA LYS A 78 -4.78 6.98 1.64
C LYS A 78 -3.85 6.44 2.70
N ILE A 79 -2.95 5.55 2.29
CA ILE A 79 -1.95 4.95 3.16
C ILE A 79 -0.61 5.61 2.83
N GLU A 80 -0.01 6.27 3.80
CA GLU A 80 1.37 6.72 3.72
C GLU A 80 2.29 5.52 3.97
N ILE A 81 3.28 5.35 3.10
CA ILE A 81 4.29 4.30 3.21
C ILE A 81 5.65 4.95 3.23
N ILE A 82 6.42 4.70 4.29
CA ILE A 82 7.76 5.20 4.48
C ILE A 82 8.73 4.02 4.36
N ALA A 83 9.74 4.19 3.51
CA ALA A 83 10.87 3.28 3.40
C ALA A 83 12.09 3.90 4.09
N LEU A 84 12.72 3.15 5.01
CA LEU A 84 13.92 3.50 5.75
C LEU A 84 15.05 2.57 5.35
N ASN A 85 16.17 3.10 4.87
CA ASN A 85 17.39 2.31 4.66
C ASN A 85 18.11 2.10 6.00
N ARG A 86 18.24 0.84 6.43
CA ARG A 86 18.85 0.49 7.73
C ARG A 86 20.35 0.78 7.82
N ASN A 87 21.03 0.95 6.69
CA ASN A 87 22.46 1.26 6.67
C ASN A 87 22.73 2.78 6.68
N THR A 88 21.95 3.55 5.92
CA THR A 88 22.20 5.00 5.74
C THR A 88 21.25 5.89 6.54
N TYR A 89 20.17 5.32 7.10
CA TYR A 89 19.06 6.04 7.72
C TYR A 89 18.32 7.00 6.79
N ASP A 90 18.55 6.89 5.50
CA ASP A 90 17.78 7.62 4.50
C ASP A 90 16.33 7.16 4.50
N THR A 91 15.40 8.10 4.43
CA THR A 91 13.98 7.82 4.24
C THR A 91 13.48 8.33 2.89
N ALA A 92 12.42 7.68 2.41
CA ALA A 92 11.59 8.16 1.31
C ALA A 92 10.13 7.75 1.57
N THR A 93 9.20 8.56 1.08
CA THR A 93 7.76 8.39 1.33
C THR A 93 7.00 8.27 0.02
N THR A 94 5.93 7.48 0.01
CA THR A 94 4.96 7.40 -1.08
C THR A 94 3.54 7.26 -0.51
N ILE A 95 2.54 7.51 -1.34
CA ILE A 95 1.13 7.41 -0.96
C ILE A 95 0.48 6.32 -1.82
N LEU A 96 -0.13 5.34 -1.17
CA LEU A 96 -0.99 4.34 -1.79
C LEU A 96 -2.46 4.75 -1.61
N GLU A 97 -3.18 4.91 -2.71
CA GLU A 97 -4.63 5.16 -2.68
C GLU A 97 -5.40 3.83 -2.81
N LEU A 98 -6.27 3.56 -1.84
CA LEU A 98 -7.22 2.45 -1.87
C LEU A 98 -8.63 2.98 -2.09
N ILE A 99 -9.32 2.36 -3.04
CA ILE A 99 -10.74 2.61 -3.32
C ILE A 99 -11.49 1.38 -2.80
N VAL A 100 -12.19 1.53 -1.68
CA VAL A 100 -12.94 0.44 -1.04
C VAL A 100 -14.39 0.44 -1.52
N ASN A 101 -14.81 -0.68 -2.11
CA ASN A 101 -16.19 -0.91 -2.52
C ASN A 101 -16.87 -1.97 -1.63
N LEU A 102 -18.16 -1.79 -1.34
CA LEU A 102 -18.91 -2.72 -0.47
C LEU A 102 -19.15 -4.09 -1.10
N GLU A 103 -19.39 -4.12 -2.40
CA GLU A 103 -19.77 -5.35 -3.08
C GLU A 103 -18.95 -5.52 -4.34
N LYS A 104 -18.48 -6.74 -4.54
CA LYS A 104 -18.15 -7.22 -5.87
C LYS A 104 -19.47 -7.60 -6.50
N GLU A 105 -19.96 -6.81 -7.45
CA GLU A 105 -21.15 -7.15 -8.23
C GLU A 105 -20.94 -8.52 -8.89
N PHE A 106 -21.44 -9.58 -8.26
CA PHE A 106 -21.57 -10.88 -8.89
C PHE A 106 -22.72 -10.74 -9.89
N PHE A 107 -22.40 -10.34 -11.12
CA PHE A 107 -23.38 -10.33 -12.20
C PHE A 107 -23.93 -11.74 -12.33
N ASN A 108 -25.14 -11.91 -11.79
CA ASN A 108 -25.83 -13.18 -11.75
C ASN A 108 -26.17 -13.51 -13.20
N MET A 109 -25.38 -14.40 -13.81
CA MET A 109 -25.59 -14.88 -15.17
C MET A 109 -26.89 -15.70 -15.18
N LYS A 110 -28.02 -15.00 -15.26
CA LYS A 110 -29.34 -15.59 -15.52
C LYS A 110 -29.28 -16.16 -16.94
N LEU A 111 -28.85 -17.41 -17.06
CA LEU A 111 -29.11 -18.22 -18.24
C LEU A 111 -30.63 -18.32 -18.39
N ARG A 112 -31.15 -17.63 -19.41
CA ARG A 112 -32.50 -17.86 -19.95
C ARG A 112 -32.43 -18.95 -21.00
#